data_AF-A0A2I9DNU3-F1
#
_entry.id   AF-A0A2I9DNU3-F1
#
_cell.length_a   1.000
_cell.length_b   1.000
_cell.length_c   1.000
_cell.angle_alpha   90.00
_cell.angle_beta   90.00
_cell.angle_gamma   90.00
#
_symmetry.space_group_name_H-M   'P 1'
#
loop_
_entity.id
_entity.type
_entity.pdbx_description
1 polymer ?
#
loop_
_entity_poly.entity_id
_entity_poly.type
_entity_poly.pdbx_seq_one_letter_code
_entity_poly.pdbx_strand_id
1 'polypeptide(L)'
;MEILDTILENASQPLYALTLLVALIKYPKYYTTPLKYFPILLMYTFLTELLGYFTKHYEVFHISIFSSFIRHNVIIYNIYNLVFFSYFFYVYWSYIDHKKYKKYIIFAAIYYLLVSLINPFFQSFKLESQVYSYLAGAFAILICIILFFMEHRNSSKKLDYRFTGIKWISIGLLIFYLGYAPIKASRFYNYTYQLNEYVHIRRIHLSLIVLMYICFIIGFLRMKRKFWI
;
A
#
# COMPACT_ATOMS: atom_id res chain seq x y z
N MET A 1 -14.36 -9.71 23.50
CA MET A 1 -13.94 -8.68 22.51
C MET A 1 -12.46 -8.75 22.18
N GLU A 2 -11.60 -9.17 23.12
CA GLU A 2 -10.14 -9.32 22.92
C GLU A 2 -9.76 -10.35 21.84
N ILE A 3 -10.46 -11.48 21.74
CA ILE A 3 -10.12 -12.58 20.82
C ILE A 3 -10.05 -12.12 19.35
N LEU A 4 -11.01 -11.31 18.88
CA LEU A 4 -11.01 -10.83 17.49
C LEU A 4 -9.84 -9.86 17.23
N ASP A 5 -9.53 -8.99 18.18
CA ASP A 5 -8.41 -8.06 18.07
C ASP A 5 -7.08 -8.83 18.02
N THR A 6 -6.92 -9.84 18.89
CA THR A 6 -5.75 -10.73 18.90
C THR A 6 -5.62 -11.50 17.57
N ILE A 7 -6.71 -12.04 17.03
CA ILE A 7 -6.69 -12.75 15.75
C ILE A 7 -6.28 -11.80 14.61
N LEU A 8 -6.87 -10.61 14.54
CA LEU A 8 -6.58 -9.65 13.46
C LEU A 8 -5.14 -9.13 13.53
N GLU A 9 -4.64 -8.81 14.72
CA GLU A 9 -3.25 -8.42 14.93
C GLU A 9 -2.29 -9.53 14.50
N ASN A 10 -2.53 -10.75 14.98
CA ASN A 10 -1.66 -11.90 14.69
C ASN A 10 -1.78 -12.41 13.25
N ALA A 11 -2.90 -12.16 12.55
CA ALA A 11 -3.09 -12.60 11.17
C ALA A 11 -2.31 -11.73 10.17
N SER A 12 -2.12 -10.44 10.47
CA SER A 12 -1.49 -9.49 9.56
C SER A 12 -0.05 -9.86 9.22
N GLN A 13 0.74 -10.29 10.20
CA GLN A 13 2.17 -10.57 10.05
C GLN A 13 2.45 -11.85 9.21
N PRO A 14 1.79 -13.00 9.46
CA PRO A 14 1.83 -14.15 8.56
C PRO A 14 1.33 -13.83 7.15
N LEU A 15 0.33 -12.97 6.99
CA LEU A 15 -0.16 -12.58 5.67
C LEU A 15 0.87 -11.78 4.87
N TYR A 16 1.66 -10.91 5.51
CA TYR A 16 2.77 -10.21 4.86
C TYR A 16 3.82 -11.21 4.36
N ALA A 17 4.22 -12.16 5.21
CA ALA A 17 5.18 -13.20 4.87
C ALA A 17 4.67 -14.09 3.72
N LEU A 18 3.42 -14.56 3.82
CA LEU A 18 2.78 -15.39 2.80
C LEU A 18 2.68 -14.67 1.47
N THR A 19 2.26 -13.40 1.46
CA THR A 19 2.14 -12.62 0.23
C THR A 19 3.49 -12.41 -0.42
N LEU A 20 4.53 -12.09 0.35
CA LEU A 20 5.89 -11.98 -0.15
C LEU A 20 6.38 -13.31 -0.75
N LEU A 21 6.18 -14.42 -0.04
CA LEU A 21 6.56 -15.75 -0.50
C LEU A 21 5.86 -16.11 -1.83
N VAL A 22 4.54 -15.90 -1.91
CA VAL A 22 3.78 -16.12 -3.14
C VAL A 22 4.28 -15.22 -4.27
N ALA A 23 4.58 -13.96 -3.98
CA ALA A 23 5.13 -13.02 -4.95
C ALA A 23 6.48 -13.51 -5.49
N LEU A 24 7.39 -13.96 -4.62
CA LEU A 24 8.70 -14.48 -5.01
C LEU A 24 8.60 -15.79 -5.81
N ILE A 25 7.76 -16.74 -5.41
CA ILE A 25 7.52 -18.00 -6.15
C ILE A 25 6.97 -17.71 -7.56
N LYS A 26 6.07 -16.72 -7.68
CA LYS A 26 5.47 -16.35 -8.97
C LYS A 26 6.30 -15.32 -9.73
N TYR A 27 7.44 -14.86 -9.22
CA TYR A 27 8.29 -13.83 -9.83
C TYR A 27 8.63 -14.08 -11.31
N PRO A 28 9.00 -15.32 -11.72
CA PRO A 28 9.31 -15.61 -13.12
C PRO A 28 8.14 -15.38 -14.09
N LYS A 29 6.91 -15.20 -13.59
CA LYS A 29 5.74 -14.95 -14.43
C LYS A 29 5.52 -13.47 -14.77
N TYR A 30 6.03 -12.55 -13.94
CA TYR A 30 5.75 -11.12 -14.07
C TYR A 30 7.00 -10.23 -14.00
N TYR A 31 8.21 -10.80 -13.95
CA TYR A 31 9.48 -10.06 -13.92
C TYR A 31 9.67 -9.12 -15.13
N THR A 32 9.01 -9.38 -16.26
CA THR A 32 9.04 -8.51 -17.45
C THR A 32 8.02 -7.37 -17.39
N THR A 33 7.19 -7.33 -16.36
CA THR A 33 6.13 -6.32 -16.21
C THR A 33 6.57 -5.22 -15.23
N PRO A 34 5.89 -4.07 -15.20
CA PRO A 34 6.12 -3.03 -14.19
C PRO A 34 6.02 -3.54 -12.74
N LEU A 35 5.28 -4.64 -12.50
CA LEU A 35 5.09 -5.23 -11.18
C LEU A 35 6.35 -5.92 -10.61
N LYS A 36 7.43 -6.02 -11.39
CA LYS A 36 8.68 -6.68 -10.97
C LYS A 36 9.32 -6.06 -9.72
N TYR A 37 8.99 -4.82 -9.37
CA TYR A 37 9.51 -4.18 -8.15
C TYR A 37 8.55 -4.32 -6.96
N PHE A 38 7.33 -4.82 -7.16
CA PHE A 38 6.36 -4.96 -6.08
C PHE A 38 6.85 -5.87 -4.93
N PRO A 39 7.55 -6.99 -5.18
CA PRO A 39 8.11 -7.82 -4.11
C PRO A 39 9.08 -7.07 -3.20
N ILE A 40 9.78 -6.05 -3.71
CA ILE A 40 10.70 -5.23 -2.92
C ILE A 40 9.91 -4.42 -1.90
N LEU A 41 8.76 -3.84 -2.29
CA LEU A 41 7.87 -3.13 -1.37
C LEU A 41 7.23 -4.08 -0.36
N LEU A 42 6.84 -5.28 -0.77
CA LEU A 42 6.33 -6.31 0.13
C LEU A 42 7.39 -6.76 1.16
N MET A 43 8.63 -6.93 0.71
CA MET A 43 9.76 -7.25 1.57
C MET A 43 10.00 -6.13 2.58
N TYR A 44 10.00 -4.87 2.12
CA TYR A 44 10.15 -3.72 2.99
C TYR A 44 9.07 -3.69 4.08
N THR A 45 7.80 -3.89 3.72
CA THR A 45 6.70 -3.93 4.68
C THR A 45 6.87 -5.09 5.66
N PHE A 46 7.17 -6.30 5.16
CA PHE A 46 7.39 -7.47 6.01
C PHE A 46 8.54 -7.24 7.01
N LEU A 47 9.68 -6.72 6.57
CA LEU A 47 10.83 -6.44 7.43
C LEU A 47 10.51 -5.35 8.46
N THR A 48 9.81 -4.28 8.06
CA THR A 48 9.43 -3.19 8.98
C THR A 48 8.52 -3.71 10.09
N GLU A 49 7.54 -4.53 9.74
CA GLU A 49 6.59 -5.12 10.70
C GLU A 49 7.25 -6.19 11.57
N LEU A 50 8.16 -6.99 11.01
CA LEU A 50 8.95 -7.97 11.76
C LEU A 50 9.86 -7.28 12.79
N LEU A 51 10.51 -6.17 12.41
CA LEU A 51 11.30 -5.34 13.31
C LEU A 51 10.43 -4.73 14.42
N GLY A 52 9.25 -4.21 14.07
CA GLY A 52 8.27 -3.73 15.05
C GLY A 52 7.84 -4.81 16.05
N TYR A 53 7.65 -6.04 15.58
CA TYR A 53 7.33 -7.18 16.44
C TYR A 53 8.47 -7.52 17.39
N PHE A 54 9.71 -7.63 16.90
CA PHE A 54 10.85 -7.98 17.75
C PHE A 54 11.14 -6.91 18.80
N THR A 55 11.10 -5.64 18.41
CA THR A 55 11.32 -4.52 19.32
C THR A 55 10.25 -4.38 20.41
N LYS A 56 9.04 -4.88 20.17
CA LYS A 56 7.96 -4.91 21.18
C LYS A 56 8.07 -6.07 22.17
N HIS A 57 8.56 -7.24 21.76
CA HIS A 57 8.47 -8.47 22.55
C HIS A 57 9.79 -8.93 23.19
N TYR A 58 10.94 -8.40 22.75
CA TYR A 58 12.23 -8.86 23.22
C TYR A 58 13.07 -7.71 23.75
N GLU A 59 13.31 -7.70 25.06
CA GLU A 59 14.05 -6.63 25.74
C GLU A 59 15.50 -6.49 25.25
N VAL A 60 16.10 -7.58 24.76
CA VAL A 60 17.47 -7.58 24.19
C VAL A 60 17.57 -6.70 22.94
N PHE A 61 16.46 -6.46 22.24
CA PHE A 61 16.39 -5.54 21.11
C PHE A 61 16.00 -4.11 21.53
N HIS A 62 15.90 -3.78 22.82
CA HIS A 62 15.91 -2.39 23.32
C HIS A 62 17.31 -1.75 23.32
N ILE A 63 18.21 -2.21 22.44
CA ILE A 63 19.46 -1.51 22.13
C ILE A 63 19.10 -0.07 21.69
N SER A 64 19.87 0.94 22.12
CA SER A 64 19.59 2.37 21.91
C SER A 64 19.25 2.77 20.45
N ILE A 65 19.83 2.05 19.47
CA ILE A 65 19.54 2.20 18.04
C ILE A 65 18.10 1.79 17.71
N PHE A 66 17.63 0.68 18.27
CA PHE A 66 16.30 0.13 18.06
C PHE A 66 15.23 0.80 18.95
N SER A 67 15.58 1.29 20.14
CA SER A 67 14.65 2.10 20.95
C SER A 67 14.37 3.48 20.32
N SER A 68 15.34 4.05 19.59
CA SER A 68 15.11 5.23 18.74
C SER A 68 14.22 4.90 17.53
N PHE A 69 14.31 3.68 16.96
CA PHE A 69 13.37 3.18 15.94
C PHE A 69 11.93 3.18 16.47
N ILE A 70 11.68 2.64 17.67
CA ILE A 70 10.32 2.60 18.26
C ILE A 70 9.69 4.01 18.40
N ARG A 71 10.48 5.04 18.76
CA ARG A 71 10.00 6.43 18.85
C ARG A 71 9.96 7.20 17.52
N HIS A 72 10.77 6.83 16.51
CA HIS A 72 10.99 7.64 15.29
C HIS A 72 10.77 6.90 13.96
N ASN A 73 10.12 5.72 13.94
CA ASN A 73 9.79 4.99 12.69
C ASN A 73 8.84 5.73 11.75
N VAL A 74 8.29 6.87 12.18
CA VAL A 74 7.46 7.74 11.36
C VAL A 74 8.18 8.14 10.07
N ILE A 75 9.49 8.40 10.11
CA ILE A 75 10.28 8.73 8.92
C ILE A 75 10.31 7.58 7.90
N ILE A 76 10.43 6.34 8.38
CA ILE A 76 10.45 5.12 7.59
C ILE A 76 9.11 4.97 6.86
N TYR A 77 8.00 5.13 7.57
CA TYR A 77 6.67 5.11 6.97
C TYR A 77 6.44 6.27 5.99
N ASN A 78 6.96 7.46 6.26
CA ASN A 78 6.83 8.61 5.37
C ASN A 78 7.59 8.39 4.05
N ILE A 79 8.83 7.90 4.11
CA ILE A 79 9.62 7.52 2.93
C ILE A 79 8.93 6.38 2.18
N TYR A 80 8.47 5.35 2.89
CA TYR A 80 7.75 4.24 2.30
C TYR A 80 6.52 4.71 1.51
N ASN A 81 5.71 5.60 2.09
CA ASN A 81 4.54 6.14 1.40
C ASN A 81 4.94 6.86 0.11
N LEU A 82 6.00 7.69 0.16
CA LEU A 82 6.53 8.37 -1.03
C LEU A 82 6.89 7.40 -2.14
N VAL A 83 7.69 6.38 -1.81
CA VAL A 83 8.11 5.36 -2.77
C VAL A 83 6.92 4.55 -3.27
N PHE A 84 6.00 4.17 -2.39
CA PHE A 84 4.84 3.34 -2.70
C PHE A 84 3.91 4.02 -3.71
N PHE A 85 3.49 5.26 -3.44
CA PHE A 85 2.56 5.97 -4.33
C PHE A 85 3.24 6.28 -5.67
N SER A 86 4.47 6.78 -5.67
CA SER A 86 5.22 7.03 -6.90
C SER A 86 5.40 5.76 -7.75
N TYR A 87 5.69 4.63 -7.12
CA TYR A 87 5.76 3.34 -7.80
C TYR A 87 4.44 2.95 -8.45
N PHE A 88 3.32 3.06 -7.73
CA PHE A 88 2.03 2.70 -8.30
C PHE A 88 1.57 3.64 -9.41
N PHE A 89 1.91 4.93 -9.37
CA PHE A 89 1.68 5.81 -10.52
C PHE A 89 2.45 5.34 -11.75
N TYR A 90 3.71 4.94 -11.60
CA TYR A 90 4.51 4.34 -12.68
C TYR A 90 3.88 3.05 -13.20
N VAL A 91 3.41 2.17 -12.31
CA VAL A 91 2.73 0.92 -12.68
C VAL A 91 1.49 1.23 -13.51
N TYR A 92 0.58 2.06 -13.01
CA TYR A 92 -0.65 2.39 -13.74
C TYR A 92 -0.35 3.08 -15.07
N TRP A 93 0.58 4.03 -15.11
CA TRP A 93 0.98 4.70 -16.35
C TRP A 93 1.49 3.72 -17.42
N SER A 94 2.15 2.64 -16.98
CA SER A 94 2.69 1.58 -17.86
C SER A 94 1.63 0.58 -18.34
N TYR A 95 0.55 0.39 -17.58
CA TYR A 95 -0.55 -0.52 -17.92
C TYR A 95 -1.71 0.15 -18.67
N ILE A 96 -1.71 1.48 -18.75
CA ILE A 96 -2.64 2.26 -19.56
C ILE A 96 -2.02 2.46 -20.96
N ASP A 97 -2.82 2.43 -22.02
CA ASP A 97 -2.42 2.76 -23.40
C ASP A 97 -3.03 4.10 -23.84
N HIS A 98 -4.24 4.41 -23.35
CA HIS A 98 -4.99 5.61 -23.71
C HIS A 98 -4.24 6.89 -23.33
N LYS A 99 -3.79 7.67 -24.33
CA LYS A 99 -2.94 8.85 -24.16
C LYS A 99 -3.50 9.88 -23.17
N LYS A 100 -4.83 10.08 -23.17
CA LYS A 100 -5.49 11.02 -22.24
C LYS A 100 -5.40 10.53 -20.79
N TYR A 101 -5.56 9.23 -20.56
CA TYR A 101 -5.50 8.65 -19.21
C TYR A 101 -4.06 8.67 -18.67
N LYS A 102 -3.06 8.44 -19.53
CA LYS A 102 -1.65 8.65 -19.16
C LYS A 102 -1.37 10.06 -18.67
N LYS A 103 -1.89 11.08 -19.38
CA LYS A 103 -1.76 12.48 -18.95
C LYS A 103 -2.39 12.72 -17.58
N TYR A 104 -3.56 12.16 -17.31
CA TYR A 104 -4.19 12.26 -15.99
C TYR A 104 -3.37 11.60 -14.88
N ILE A 105 -2.76 10.43 -15.14
CA ILE A 105 -1.86 9.79 -14.17
C ILE A 105 -0.64 10.68 -13.90
N ILE A 106 -0.06 11.29 -14.92
CA ILE A 106 1.07 12.21 -14.75
C ILE A 106 0.65 13.42 -13.90
N PHE A 107 -0.51 14.03 -14.17
CA PHE A 107 -1.01 15.13 -13.35
C PHE A 107 -1.27 14.71 -11.90
N ALA A 108 -1.83 13.52 -11.68
CA ALA A 108 -2.03 12.97 -10.33
C ALA A 108 -0.70 12.74 -9.59
N ALA A 109 0.33 12.25 -10.30
CA ALA A 109 1.67 12.07 -9.74
C ALA A 109 2.34 13.41 -9.41
N ILE A 110 2.27 14.40 -10.29
CA ILE A 110 2.80 15.75 -10.05
C ILE A 110 2.10 16.39 -8.84
N TYR A 111 0.77 16.31 -8.80
CA TYR A 111 -0.02 16.79 -7.66
C TYR A 111 0.43 16.15 -6.35
N TYR A 112 0.56 14.82 -6.31
CA TYR A 112 1.04 14.10 -5.14
C TYR A 112 2.45 14.54 -4.70
N LEU A 113 3.38 14.68 -5.64
CA LEU A 113 4.76 15.09 -5.35
C LEU A 113 4.82 16.51 -4.82
N LEU A 114 4.04 17.44 -5.37
CA LEU A 114 3.93 18.81 -4.87
C LEU A 114 3.39 18.84 -3.44
N VAL A 115 2.31 18.10 -3.16
CA VAL A 115 1.77 18.01 -1.78
C VAL A 115 2.79 17.34 -0.85
N SER A 116 3.53 16.35 -1.32
CA SER A 116 4.58 15.68 -0.53
C SER A 116 5.78 16.58 -0.23
N LEU A 117 6.08 17.52 -1.13
CA LEU A 117 7.13 18.52 -0.93
C LEU A 117 6.70 19.65 0.01
N ILE A 118 5.42 20.02 -0.03
CA ILE A 118 4.84 21.11 0.77
C ILE A 118 4.48 20.65 2.20
N ASN A 119 4.09 19.39 2.39
CA ASN A 119 3.63 18.91 3.70
C ASN A 119 4.67 19.03 4.85
N PRO A 120 5.99 18.80 4.64
CA PRO A 120 7.00 18.99 5.68
C PRO A 120 7.03 20.38 6.34
N PHE A 121 6.49 21.41 5.66
CA PHE A 121 6.36 22.75 6.22
C PHE A 121 5.21 22.89 7.23
N PHE A 122 4.27 21.93 7.26
CA PHE A 122 3.13 21.88 8.19
C PHE A 122 3.26 20.76 9.21
N GLN A 123 3.82 19.61 8.82
CA GLN A 123 4.00 18.43 9.66
C GLN A 123 5.46 18.00 9.63
N SER A 124 6.13 17.88 10.77
CA SER A 124 7.54 17.51 10.79
C SER A 124 7.77 16.14 10.15
N PHE A 125 8.53 16.07 9.05
CA PHE A 125 8.76 14.83 8.30
C PHE A 125 9.37 13.70 9.14
N LYS A 126 10.15 14.05 10.17
CA LYS A 126 10.83 13.08 11.03
C LYS A 126 9.97 12.61 12.21
N LEU A 127 9.10 13.49 12.72
CA LEU A 127 8.38 13.28 13.97
C LEU A 127 6.90 12.93 13.76
N GLU A 128 6.33 13.35 12.63
CA GLU A 128 4.89 13.27 12.38
C GLU A 128 4.58 12.55 11.08
N SER A 129 3.50 11.76 11.10
CA SER A 129 2.99 11.14 9.88
C SER A 129 2.58 12.25 8.92
N GLN A 130 3.07 12.18 7.68
CA GLN A 130 2.69 13.11 6.61
C GLN A 130 1.25 12.81 6.14
N VAL A 131 0.26 13.27 6.90
CA VAL A 131 -1.17 12.98 6.67
C VAL A 131 -1.65 13.62 5.37
N TYR A 132 -1.34 14.90 5.13
CA TYR A 132 -1.78 15.58 3.91
C TYR A 132 -1.23 14.91 2.64
N SER A 133 0.06 14.58 2.63
CA SER A 133 0.69 13.82 1.54
C SER A 133 0.05 12.46 1.35
N TYR A 134 -0.20 11.73 2.45
CA TYR A 134 -0.84 10.43 2.36
C TYR A 134 -2.24 10.50 1.76
N LEU A 135 -3.07 11.45 2.20
CA LEU A 135 -4.42 11.63 1.67
C LEU A 135 -4.37 12.01 0.19
N ALA A 136 -3.50 12.93 -0.20
CA ALA A 136 -3.29 13.28 -1.61
C ALA A 136 -2.89 12.05 -2.45
N GLY A 137 -1.97 11.21 -1.94
CA GLY A 137 -1.55 9.97 -2.59
C GLY A 137 -2.69 8.96 -2.70
N ALA A 138 -3.49 8.80 -1.63
CA ALA A 138 -4.65 7.92 -1.60
C ALA A 138 -5.72 8.35 -2.62
N PHE A 139 -6.03 9.65 -2.73
CA PHE A 139 -6.97 10.13 -3.74
C PHE A 139 -6.41 9.98 -5.16
N ALA A 140 -5.14 10.33 -5.36
CA ALA A 140 -4.47 10.20 -6.65
C ALA A 140 -4.42 8.74 -7.14
N ILE A 141 -4.12 7.77 -6.27
CA ILE A 141 -4.10 6.35 -6.65
C ILE A 141 -5.50 5.82 -6.93
N LEU A 142 -6.53 6.27 -6.21
CA LEU A 142 -7.93 5.93 -6.51
C LEU A 142 -8.32 6.39 -7.92
N ILE A 143 -7.94 7.61 -8.31
CA ILE A 143 -8.14 8.09 -9.69
C ILE A 143 -7.42 7.18 -10.70
N CYS A 144 -6.16 6.81 -10.44
CA CYS A 144 -5.41 5.90 -11.31
C CYS A 144 -6.09 4.53 -11.47
N ILE A 145 -6.61 3.97 -10.37
CA ILE A 145 -7.35 2.70 -10.36
C ILE A 145 -8.63 2.80 -11.19
N ILE A 146 -9.39 3.88 -11.04
CA ILE A 146 -10.63 4.10 -11.81
C ILE A 146 -10.31 4.18 -13.30
N LEU A 147 -9.31 4.97 -13.69
CA LEU A 147 -8.87 5.09 -15.09
C LEU A 147 -8.44 3.74 -15.66
N PHE A 148 -7.68 2.96 -14.89
CA PHE A 148 -7.26 1.61 -15.26
C PHE A 148 -8.46 0.70 -15.54
N PHE A 149 -9.48 0.68 -14.67
CA PHE A 149 -10.68 -0.13 -14.89
C PHE A 149 -11.53 0.38 -16.05
N MET A 150 -11.66 1.69 -16.24
CA MET A 150 -12.41 2.28 -17.36
C MET A 150 -11.83 1.87 -18.71
N GLU A 151 -10.51 1.91 -18.86
CA GLU A 151 -9.83 1.49 -20.08
C GLU A 151 -10.03 0.01 -20.39
N HIS A 152 -9.94 -0.83 -19.36
CA HIS A 152 -9.98 -2.28 -19.52
C HIS A 152 -11.39 -2.87 -19.35
N ARG A 153 -12.44 -2.04 -19.29
CA ARG A 153 -13.85 -2.46 -19.15
C ARG A 153 -14.36 -3.20 -20.38
N ASN A 154 -14.01 -2.69 -21.56
CA ASN A 154 -14.57 -3.13 -22.85
C ASN A 154 -13.62 -4.03 -23.65
N SER A 155 -12.50 -4.46 -23.06
CA SER A 155 -11.54 -5.34 -23.73
C SER A 155 -12.12 -6.75 -23.88
N SER A 156 -13.04 -6.95 -24.84
CA SER A 156 -13.59 -8.26 -25.23
C SER A 156 -12.55 -9.16 -25.91
N LYS A 157 -11.41 -8.59 -26.29
CA LYS A 157 -10.25 -9.33 -26.80
C LYS A 157 -9.63 -10.15 -25.67
N LYS A 158 -10.11 -11.40 -25.54
CA LYS A 158 -9.48 -12.55 -24.85
C LYS A 158 -8.58 -12.13 -23.69
N LEU A 159 -9.18 -11.93 -22.49
CA LEU A 159 -8.55 -11.95 -21.15
C LEU A 159 -7.01 -12.02 -21.22
N ASP A 160 -6.38 -10.90 -21.57
CA ASP A 160 -4.94 -10.87 -21.68
C ASP A 160 -4.39 -11.07 -20.27
N TYR A 161 -3.80 -12.25 -20.06
CA TYR A 161 -3.36 -12.73 -18.76
C TYR A 161 -2.40 -11.75 -18.09
N ARG A 162 -1.74 -10.87 -18.87
CA ARG A 162 -0.91 -9.77 -18.39
C ARG A 162 -1.66 -8.84 -17.42
N PHE A 163 -2.95 -8.60 -17.64
CA PHE A 163 -3.74 -7.70 -16.79
C PHE A 163 -4.38 -8.39 -15.58
N THR A 164 -4.37 -9.73 -15.53
CA THR A 164 -5.09 -10.46 -14.47
C THR A 164 -4.51 -10.15 -13.09
N GLY A 165 -3.18 -10.12 -12.96
CA GLY A 165 -2.54 -9.84 -11.68
C GLY A 165 -2.77 -8.40 -11.19
N ILE A 166 -2.52 -7.41 -12.07
CA ILE A 166 -2.72 -5.99 -11.74
C ILE A 166 -4.20 -5.67 -11.44
N LYS A 167 -5.17 -6.36 -12.06
CA LYS A 167 -6.60 -6.21 -11.73
C LYS A 167 -6.88 -6.55 -10.27
N TRP A 168 -6.44 -7.70 -9.78
CA TRP A 168 -6.63 -8.10 -8.37
C TRP A 168 -5.87 -7.19 -7.41
N ILE A 169 -4.64 -6.79 -7.75
CA ILE A 169 -3.88 -5.82 -6.95
C ILE A 169 -4.66 -4.49 -6.87
N SER A 170 -5.22 -4.03 -7.98
CA SER A 170 -6.01 -2.79 -8.01
C SER A 170 -7.30 -2.89 -7.21
N ILE A 171 -7.97 -4.05 -7.19
CA ILE A 171 -9.14 -4.29 -6.32
C ILE A 171 -8.74 -4.17 -4.84
N GLY A 172 -7.63 -4.80 -4.45
CA GLY A 172 -7.12 -4.72 -3.07
C GLY A 172 -6.79 -3.29 -2.67
N LEU A 173 -6.09 -2.54 -3.53
CA LEU A 173 -5.77 -1.13 -3.30
C LEU A 173 -7.03 -0.26 -3.24
N LEU A 174 -8.02 -0.51 -4.10
CA LEU A 174 -9.28 0.22 -4.10
C LEU A 174 -10.01 0.06 -2.76
N ILE A 175 -10.19 -1.18 -2.30
CA ILE A 175 -10.83 -1.50 -1.02
C ILE A 175 -10.08 -0.81 0.12
N PHE A 176 -8.75 -0.95 0.14
CA PHE A 176 -7.93 -0.39 1.20
C PHE A 176 -7.99 1.14 1.24
N TYR A 177 -7.77 1.83 0.11
CA TYR A 177 -7.71 3.29 0.11
C TYR A 177 -9.08 3.95 0.26
N LEU A 178 -10.17 3.35 -0.24
CA LEU A 178 -11.52 3.84 0.05
C LEU A 178 -11.85 3.75 1.55
N GLY A 179 -11.46 2.67 2.21
CA GLY A 179 -11.74 2.49 3.64
C GLY A 179 -10.78 3.24 4.56
N TYR A 180 -9.49 3.24 4.25
CA TYR A 180 -8.46 3.74 5.17
C TYR A 180 -8.16 5.24 5.02
N ALA A 181 -8.39 5.85 3.85
CA ALA A 181 -8.27 7.31 3.72
C ALA A 181 -9.17 8.08 4.70
N PRO A 182 -10.49 7.80 4.81
CA PRO A 182 -11.34 8.49 5.79
C PRO A 182 -10.96 8.15 7.23
N ILE A 183 -10.53 6.91 7.51
CA ILE A 183 -9.99 6.54 8.83
C ILE A 183 -8.78 7.40 9.20
N LYS A 184 -7.83 7.59 8.28
CA LYS A 184 -6.64 8.39 8.52
C LYS A 184 -6.97 9.87 8.73
N ALA A 185 -7.90 10.42 7.96
CA ALA A 185 -8.39 11.78 8.15
C ALA A 185 -9.07 11.95 9.52
N SER A 186 -9.93 11.00 9.91
CA SER A 186 -10.60 11.00 11.22
C SER A 186 -9.60 10.92 12.39
N ARG A 187 -8.57 10.07 12.29
CA ARG A 187 -7.49 9.99 13.29
C ARG A 187 -6.73 11.29 13.43
N PHE A 188 -6.42 11.94 12.32
CA PHE A 188 -5.72 13.22 12.35
C PHE A 188 -6.58 14.31 13.00
N TYR A 189 -7.88 14.37 12.66
CA TYR A 189 -8.82 15.28 13.31
C TYR A 189 -8.91 15.03 14.82
N ASN A 190 -9.13 13.79 15.23
CA ASN A 190 -9.24 13.43 16.65
C ASN A 190 -7.94 13.73 17.41
N TYR A 191 -6.77 13.46 16.83
CA TYR A 191 -5.48 13.82 17.41
C TYR A 191 -5.34 15.33 17.61
N THR A 192 -5.75 16.13 16.62
CA THR A 192 -5.63 17.59 16.65
C THR A 192 -6.53 18.22 17.72
N TYR A 193 -7.74 17.68 17.90
CA TYR A 193 -8.72 18.18 18.86
C TYR A 193 -8.77 17.39 20.18
N GLN A 194 -7.80 16.49 20.41
CA GLN A 194 -7.71 15.66 21.61
C GLN A 194 -8.99 14.86 21.92
N LEU A 195 -9.66 14.37 20.87
CA LEU A 195 -10.87 13.56 20.98
C LEU A 195 -10.53 12.08 21.10
N ASN A 196 -11.38 11.34 21.82
CA ASN A 196 -11.23 9.89 21.95
C ASN A 196 -11.44 9.18 20.60
N GLU A 197 -10.53 8.26 20.27
CA GLU A 197 -10.67 7.41 19.09
C GLU A 197 -11.68 6.29 19.34
N TYR A 198 -12.55 6.03 18.37
CA TYR A 198 -13.45 4.89 18.42
C TYR A 198 -12.68 3.57 18.28
N VAL A 199 -12.86 2.66 19.24
CA VAL A 199 -12.19 1.34 19.30
C VAL A 199 -12.35 0.54 17.99
N HIS A 200 -13.51 0.66 17.32
CA HIS A 200 -13.80 -0.06 16.08
C HIS A 200 -12.97 0.39 14.88
N ILE A 201 -12.43 1.62 14.87
CA ILE A 201 -11.63 2.15 13.75
C ILE A 201 -10.39 1.28 13.52
N ARG A 202 -9.73 0.85 14.60
CA ARG A 202 -8.59 -0.04 14.52
C ARG A 202 -8.94 -1.39 13.89
N ARG A 203 -10.07 -1.99 14.28
CA ARG A 203 -10.56 -3.26 13.70
C ARG A 203 -10.82 -3.14 12.21
N ILE A 204 -11.48 -2.06 11.79
CA ILE A 204 -11.77 -1.82 10.37
C ILE A 204 -10.45 -1.68 9.60
N HIS A 205 -9.49 -0.92 10.12
CA HIS A 205 -8.18 -0.78 9.49
C HIS A 205 -7.48 -2.15 9.31
N LEU A 206 -7.41 -2.97 10.35
CA LEU A 206 -6.80 -4.30 10.26
C LEU A 206 -7.52 -5.22 9.26
N SER A 207 -8.85 -5.19 9.24
CA SER A 207 -9.65 -5.95 8.26
C SER A 207 -9.38 -5.50 6.83
N LEU A 208 -9.23 -4.18 6.59
CA LEU A 208 -8.87 -3.65 5.27
C LEU A 208 -7.49 -4.14 4.81
N ILE A 209 -6.52 -4.22 5.72
CA ILE A 209 -5.20 -4.81 5.42
C ILE A 209 -5.37 -6.27 5.00
N VAL A 210 -6.07 -7.08 5.80
CA VAL A 210 -6.29 -8.50 5.50
C VAL A 210 -6.92 -8.68 4.10
N LEU A 211 -7.99 -7.93 3.80
CA LEU A 211 -8.66 -7.98 2.50
C LEU A 211 -7.72 -7.59 1.36
N MET A 212 -6.94 -6.52 1.52
CA MET A 212 -5.98 -6.07 0.52
C MET A 212 -4.93 -7.15 0.21
N TYR A 213 -4.35 -7.77 1.24
CA TYR A 213 -3.32 -8.79 1.07
C TYR A 213 -3.88 -10.10 0.48
N ILE A 214 -5.12 -10.48 0.82
CA ILE A 214 -5.82 -11.59 0.14
C ILE A 214 -5.95 -11.30 -1.36
N CYS A 215 -6.36 -10.09 -1.74
CA CYS A 215 -6.41 -9.69 -3.15
C CYS A 215 -5.03 -9.75 -3.82
N PHE A 216 -3.96 -9.35 -3.14
CA PHE A 216 -2.59 -9.45 -3.68
C PHE A 216 -2.19 -10.90 -3.93
N ILE A 217 -2.43 -11.79 -2.97
CA ILE A 217 -2.16 -13.23 -3.10
C ILE A 217 -2.91 -13.80 -4.31
N ILE A 218 -4.22 -13.55 -4.42
CA ILE A 218 -5.03 -14.00 -5.56
C ILE A 218 -4.45 -13.44 -6.88
N GLY A 219 -4.06 -12.17 -6.88
CA GLY A 219 -3.42 -11.52 -8.03
C GLY A 219 -2.17 -12.24 -8.49
N PHE A 220 -1.22 -12.48 -7.60
CA PHE A 220 0.01 -13.21 -7.93
C PHE A 220 -0.25 -14.66 -8.36
N LEU A 221 -1.17 -15.37 -7.69
CA LEU A 221 -1.52 -16.75 -8.04
C LEU A 221 -2.10 -16.85 -9.45
N ARG A 222 -2.94 -15.88 -9.84
CA ARG A 222 -3.59 -15.84 -11.16
C ARG A 222 -2.70 -15.29 -12.27
N MET A 223 -1.52 -14.75 -11.97
CA MET A 223 -0.55 -14.42 -13.01
C MET A 223 -0.12 -15.69 -13.75
N LYS A 224 -0.15 -15.62 -15.08
CA LYS A 224 0.33 -16.68 -15.97
C LYS A 224 1.60 -16.22 -16.68
N ARG A 225 2.53 -17.13 -16.89
CA ARG A 225 3.75 -16.86 -17.65
C ARG A 225 3.34 -16.55 -19.09
N LYS A 226 3.95 -15.54 -19.70
CA LYS A 226 3.88 -15.35 -21.15
C LYS A 226 4.60 -16.54 -21.78
N PHE A 227 3.84 -17.50 -22.30
CA PHE A 227 4.42 -18.51 -23.19
C PHE A 227 4.72 -17.77 -24.50
N TRP A 228 6.00 -17.67 -24.83
CA TRP A 228 6.41 -17.42 -26.21
C TRP A 228 6.18 -18.74 -26.94
N ILE A 229 5.07 -18.84 -27.64
CA ILE A 229 4.86 -19.80 -28.72
C ILE A 229 4.96 -18.98 -30.00
#